data_AF-A0A1L5BSM7-F1
#
_entry.id   AF-A0A1L5BSM7-F1
#
_cell.length_a   1.000
_cell.length_b   1.000
_cell.length_c   1.000
_cell.angle_alpha   90.00
_cell.angle_beta   90.00
_cell.angle_gamma   90.00
#
_symmetry.space_group_name_H-M   'P 1'
#
loop_
_entity.id
_entity.type
_entity.pdbx_description
1 polymer ?
#
loop_
_entity_poly.entity_id
_entity_poly.type
_entity_poly.pdbx_seq_one_letter_code
_entity_poly.pdbx_strand_id
1 'polypeptide(L)'
;MTRRQALDDPEIARVAWRRFRRIMAWMALTGALCVGAALLFLRWWAGPMPIHMVIATILGVWLTFMLGTGLMALAFLSSGTGHDEQIIDRMKDEVPDND
;
A
#
# COMPACT_ATOMS: atom_id res chain seq x y z
N MET A 1 26.11 -17.34 -8.36
CA MET A 1 25.19 -17.85 -7.32
C MET A 1 23.94 -16.98 -7.34
N THR A 2 22.85 -17.47 -7.93
CA THR A 2 21.57 -16.76 -8.05
C THR A 2 20.98 -16.61 -6.64
N ARG A 3 21.15 -15.43 -6.04
CA ARG A 3 20.65 -15.13 -4.69
C ARG A 3 19.12 -15.22 -4.77
N ARG A 4 18.51 -16.17 -4.06
CA ARG A 4 17.06 -16.39 -4.06
C ARG A 4 16.34 -15.05 -3.86
N GLN A 5 15.47 -14.76 -4.81
CA GLN A 5 14.67 -13.54 -4.93
C GLN A 5 13.89 -13.27 -3.63
N ALA A 6 13.90 -12.02 -3.17
CA ALA A 6 13.46 -11.66 -1.82
C ALA A 6 12.01 -12.07 -1.47
N LEU A 7 11.05 -11.96 -2.41
CA LEU A 7 9.66 -12.39 -2.21
C LEU A 7 9.38 -13.83 -2.61
N ASP A 8 10.28 -14.47 -3.37
CA ASP A 8 10.11 -15.88 -3.75
C ASP A 8 10.53 -16.82 -2.62
N ASP A 9 11.25 -16.31 -1.61
CA ASP A 9 11.42 -17.00 -0.33
C ASP A 9 10.13 -16.86 0.52
N PRO A 10 9.43 -17.97 0.80
CA PRO A 10 8.17 -17.94 1.54
C PRO A 10 8.33 -17.38 2.95
N GLU A 11 9.48 -17.52 3.60
CA GLU A 11 9.69 -17.02 4.95
C GLU A 11 9.84 -15.48 4.95
N ILE A 12 10.59 -14.93 4.00
CA ILE A 12 10.77 -13.47 3.86
C ILE A 12 9.45 -12.80 3.45
N ALA A 13 8.73 -13.39 2.49
CA ALA A 13 7.43 -12.89 2.01
C ALA A 13 6.38 -12.83 3.14
N ARG A 14 6.35 -13.85 4.03
CA ARG A 14 5.44 -13.87 5.19
C ARG A 14 5.68 -12.70 6.13
N VAL A 15 6.94 -12.39 6.43
CA VAL A 15 7.29 -11.26 7.31
C VAL A 15 6.90 -9.93 6.68
N ALA A 16 7.21 -9.74 5.39
CA ALA A 16 6.87 -8.53 4.65
C ALA A 16 5.35 -8.31 4.58
N TRP A 17 4.58 -9.36 4.24
CA TRP A 17 3.13 -9.30 4.15
C TRP A 17 2.44 -9.04 5.48
N ARG A 18 2.98 -9.59 6.57
CA ARG A 18 2.47 -9.31 7.93
C ARG A 18 2.65 -7.83 8.29
N ARG A 19 3.81 -7.24 7.96
CA ARG A 19 4.06 -5.81 8.19
C ARG A 19 3.14 -4.94 7.35
N PHE A 20 2.99 -5.25 6.07
CA PHE A 20 2.07 -4.57 5.15
C PHE A 20 0.64 -4.55 5.70
N ARG A 21 0.09 -5.72 6.05
CA ARG A 21 -1.26 -5.82 6.60
C ARG A 21 -1.44 -5.04 7.90
N ARG A 22 -0.43 -5.02 8.77
CA ARG A 22 -0.48 -4.22 10.01
C ARG A 22 -0.59 -2.73 9.71
N ILE A 23 0.18 -2.22 8.76
CA ILE A 23 0.12 -0.81 8.34
C ILE A 23 -1.23 -0.50 7.70
N MET A 24 -1.68 -1.33 6.77
CA MET A 24 -2.99 -1.16 6.12
C MET A 24 -4.16 -1.22 7.12
N ALA A 25 -4.08 -2.07 8.15
CA ALA A 25 -5.08 -2.12 9.20
C ALA A 25 -5.16 -0.81 10.01
N TRP A 26 -4.01 -0.22 10.35
CA TRP A 26 -3.97 1.09 11.00
C TRP A 26 -4.50 2.20 10.10
N MET A 27 -4.15 2.21 8.82
CA MET A 27 -4.69 3.16 7.84
C MET A 27 -6.20 3.02 7.67
N ALA A 28 -6.71 1.79 7.61
CA ALA A 28 -8.13 1.48 7.53
C ALA A 28 -8.90 2.00 8.75
N LEU A 29 -8.37 1.79 9.96
CA LEU A 29 -8.96 2.26 11.20
C LEU A 29 -9.01 3.79 11.25
N THR A 30 -7.87 4.45 10.99
CA THR A 30 -7.79 5.92 10.97
C THR A 30 -8.70 6.51 9.89
N GLY A 31 -8.73 5.92 8.70
CA GLY A 31 -9.62 6.33 7.61
C GLY A 31 -11.10 6.19 7.98
N ALA A 32 -11.47 5.06 8.62
CA ALA A 32 -12.84 4.84 9.09
C ALA A 32 -13.22 5.85 10.18
N LEU A 33 -12.30 6.17 11.10
CA LEU A 33 -12.51 7.19 12.12
C LEU A 33 -12.73 8.58 11.49
N CYS A 34 -11.92 8.97 10.50
CA CYS A 34 -12.09 10.25 9.80
C CYS A 34 -13.43 10.34 9.08
N VAL A 35 -13.83 9.29 8.34
CA VAL A 35 -15.14 9.24 7.65
C VAL A 35 -16.29 9.27 8.67
N GLY A 36 -16.17 8.52 9.76
CA GLY A 36 -17.13 8.55 10.86
C GLY A 36 -17.29 9.94 11.48
N ALA A 37 -16.16 10.61 11.77
CA ALA A 37 -16.16 11.98 12.30
C ALA A 37 -16.81 12.97 11.32
N ALA A 38 -16.50 12.87 10.02
CA ALA A 38 -17.10 13.72 8.99
C ALA A 38 -18.62 13.52 8.90
N LEU A 39 -19.09 12.27 8.94
CA LEU A 39 -20.53 11.96 8.93
C LEU A 39 -21.24 12.42 10.20
N LEU A 40 -20.62 12.28 11.37
CA LEU A 40 -21.17 12.79 12.63
C LEU A 40 -21.30 14.32 12.59
N PHE A 41 -20.26 15.00 12.11
CA PHE A 41 -20.28 16.45 11.91
C PHE A 41 -21.40 16.87 10.94
N LEU A 42 -21.51 16.18 9.81
CA LEU A 42 -22.54 16.47 8.82
C LEU A 42 -23.95 16.20 9.37
N ARG A 43 -24.14 15.13 10.14
CA ARG A 43 -25.41 14.83 10.80
C ARG A 43 -25.82 15.94 11.78
N TRP A 44 -24.85 16.49 12.51
CA TRP A 44 -25.13 17.55 13.47
C TRP A 44 -25.50 18.86 12.79
N TRP A 45 -24.85 19.19 11.67
CA TRP A 45 -25.07 20.45 10.96
C TRP A 45 -26.24 20.43 9.97
N ALA A 46 -26.39 19.36 9.18
CA ALA A 46 -27.39 19.24 8.12
C ALA A 46 -28.67 18.49 8.55
N GLY A 47 -28.68 17.86 9.73
CA GLY A 47 -29.83 17.13 10.27
C GLY A 47 -29.90 15.65 9.86
N PRO A 48 -31.08 15.02 9.92
CA PRO A 48 -31.25 13.59 9.65
C PRO A 48 -30.89 13.24 8.20
N MET A 49 -30.00 12.26 8.02
CA MET A 49 -29.49 11.87 6.71
C MET A 49 -30.07 10.51 6.26
N PRO A 50 -30.50 10.37 4.99
CA PRO A 50 -30.92 9.08 4.44
C PRO A 50 -29.82 8.03 4.50
N ILE A 51 -30.18 6.79 4.81
CA ILE A 51 -29.22 5.69 4.97
C ILE A 51 -28.38 5.42 3.71
N HIS A 52 -28.98 5.57 2.52
CA HIS A 52 -28.31 5.37 1.24
C HIS A 52 -27.16 6.36 1.05
N MET A 53 -27.32 7.61 1.48
CA MET A 53 -26.28 8.62 1.38
C MET A 53 -25.11 8.27 2.30
N VAL A 54 -25.40 7.89 3.55
CA VAL A 54 -24.37 7.46 4.52
C VAL A 54 -23.55 6.29 3.96
N ILE A 55 -24.22 5.26 3.45
CA ILE A 55 -23.54 4.09 2.86
C ILE A 55 -22.72 4.51 1.63
N ALA A 56 -23.29 5.32 0.74
CA ALA A 56 -22.59 5.80 -0.45
C ALA A 56 -21.36 6.64 -0.12
N THR A 57 -21.43 7.51 0.89
CA THR A 57 -20.28 8.32 1.34
C THR A 57 -19.20 7.45 1.97
N ILE A 58 -19.56 6.48 2.81
CA ILE A 58 -18.59 5.54 3.39
C ILE A 58 -17.92 4.77 2.27
N LEU A 59 -18.69 4.13 1.40
CA LEU A 59 -18.14 3.33 0.32
C LEU A 59 -17.31 4.17 -0.64
N GLY A 60 -17.79 5.34 -1.07
CA GLY A 60 -17.03 6.20 -1.98
C GLY A 60 -15.74 6.70 -1.36
N VAL A 61 -15.82 7.41 -0.23
CA VAL A 61 -14.66 8.09 0.35
C VAL A 61 -13.66 7.09 0.94
N TRP A 62 -14.13 6.14 1.73
CA TRP A 62 -13.24 5.20 2.43
C TRP A 62 -12.59 4.22 1.46
N LEU A 63 -13.34 3.67 0.50
CA LEU A 63 -12.79 2.71 -0.47
C LEU A 63 -11.77 3.39 -1.39
N THR A 64 -12.06 4.57 -1.91
CA THR A 64 -11.09 5.29 -2.77
C THR A 64 -9.84 5.68 -1.99
N PHE A 65 -9.97 6.11 -0.73
CA PHE A 65 -8.82 6.37 0.14
C PHE A 65 -7.98 5.10 0.40
N MET A 66 -8.63 3.98 0.74
CA MET A 66 -7.96 2.69 0.93
C MET A 66 -7.29 2.17 -0.35
N LEU A 67 -7.93 2.38 -1.50
CA LEU A 67 -7.34 2.03 -2.79
C LEU A 67 -6.08 2.86 -3.05
N GLY A 68 -6.15 4.19 -2.91
CA GLY A 68 -4.99 5.06 -3.12
C GLY A 68 -3.82 4.74 -2.19
N THR A 69 -4.09 4.59 -0.89
CA THR A 69 -3.05 4.25 0.10
C THR A 69 -2.51 2.83 -0.10
N GLY A 70 -3.37 1.87 -0.46
CA GLY A 70 -2.97 0.50 -0.77
C GLY A 70 -2.06 0.42 -1.98
N LEU A 71 -2.38 1.11 -3.06
CA LEU A 71 -1.53 1.18 -4.26
C LEU A 71 -0.17 1.80 -3.95
N MET A 72 -0.15 2.91 -3.19
CA MET A 72 1.10 3.52 -2.73
C MET A 72 1.95 2.53 -1.90
N ALA A 73 1.33 1.85 -0.94
CA ALA A 73 2.03 0.89 -0.09
C ALA A 73 2.54 -0.34 -0.88
N LEU A 74 1.80 -0.80 -1.89
CA LEU A 74 2.23 -1.85 -2.81
C LEU A 74 3.41 -1.40 -3.69
N ALA A 75 3.41 -0.15 -4.16
CA ALA A 75 4.54 0.39 -4.92
C ALA A 75 5.83 0.40 -4.07
N PHE A 76 5.75 0.78 -2.79
CA PHE A 76 6.88 0.70 -1.87
C PHE A 76 7.34 -0.73 -1.57
N LEU A 77 6.40 -1.67 -1.50
CA LEU A 77 6.74 -3.09 -1.36
C LEU A 77 7.46 -3.59 -2.63
N SER A 78 7.01 -3.15 -3.82
CA SER A 78 7.64 -3.50 -5.09
C SER A 78 9.09 -3.03 -5.15
N SER A 79 9.35 -1.74 -4.89
CA SER A 79 10.72 -1.20 -4.96
C SER A 79 11.63 -1.75 -3.86
N GLY A 80 11.11 -1.98 -2.65
CA GLY A 80 11.88 -2.50 -1.52
C GLY A 80 12.26 -3.97 -1.61
N THR A 81 11.79 -4.72 -2.62
CA THR A 81 12.06 -6.16 -2.76
C THR A 81 13.24 -6.48 -3.68
N GLY A 82 13.96 -5.44 -4.13
CA GLY A 82 15.23 -5.59 -4.85
C GLY A 82 15.08 -6.11 -6.27
N HIS A 83 13.92 -5.95 -6.92
CA HIS A 83 13.72 -6.36 -8.31
C HIS A 83 14.64 -5.58 -9.26
N ASP A 84 14.85 -4.29 -8.99
CA ASP A 84 15.62 -3.39 -9.88
C ASP A 84 17.14 -3.50 -9.68
N GLU A 85 17.61 -3.94 -8.50
CA GLU A 85 19.03 -4.19 -8.23
C GLU A 85 19.53 -5.52 -8.84
N GLN A 86 18.63 -6.36 -9.36
CA GLN A 86 18.95 -7.66 -9.95
C GLN A 86 19.35 -7.60 -11.43
N ILE A 87 19.38 -6.40 -12.03
CA ILE A 87 19.88 -6.23 -13.39
C ILE A 87 21.40 -6.38 -13.36
N ILE A 88 21.87 -7.58 -13.72
CA ILE A 88 23.29 -7.82 -14.00
C ILE A 88 23.65 -6.95 -15.21
N ASP A 89 24.46 -5.92 -14.98
CA ASP A 89 25.00 -5.08 -16.05
C ASP A 89 26.05 -5.89 -16.83
N ARG A 90 25.59 -6.57 -17.89
CA ARG A 90 26.44 -7.34 -18.82
C ARG A 90 27.51 -6.45 -19.48
N MET A 91 27.29 -5.14 -19.58
CA MET A 91 28.17 -4.23 -20.32
C MET A 91 29.46 -3.90 -19.55
N LYS A 92 29.45 -4.06 -18.22
CA LYS A 92 30.64 -3.86 -17.37
C LYS A 92 31.70 -4.95 -17.56
N ASP A 93 31.32 -6.12 -18.08
CA ASP A 93 32.22 -7.25 -18.31
C ASP A 93 32.86 -7.24 -19.73
N GLU A 94 32.44 -6.33 -20.62
CA GLU A 94 32.92 -6.26 -22.02
C GLU A 94 33.94 -5.14 -22.28
N VAL A 95 34.16 -4.22 -21.34
CA VAL A 95 35.15 -3.13 -21.48
C VAL A 95 36.42 -3.50 -20.70
N PRO A 96 37.49 -3.98 -21.35
CA PRO A 96 38.77 -4.13 -20.68
C PRO A 96 39.29 -2.74 -20.27
N ASP A 97 39.56 -2.55 -18.99
CA ASP A 97 40.34 -1.42 -18.50
C ASP A 97 41.71 -1.48 -19.19
N ASN A 98 41.99 -0.47 -20.00
CA ASN A 98 43.28 -0.31 -20.67
C ASN A 98 44.15 0.58 -19.76
N ASP A 99 44.93 -0.07 -18.89
CA ASP A 99 46.02 0.54 -18.11
C ASP A 99 47.16 1.05 -19.02
#